data_AF-A0A6G9I2G8-F1
#
_entry.id   AF-A0A6G9I2G8-F1
#
_cell.length_a   1.000
_cell.length_b   1.000
_cell.length_c   1.000
_cell.angle_alpha   90.00
_cell.angle_beta   90.00
_cell.angle_gamma   90.00
#
_symmetry.space_group_name_H-M   'P 1'
#
loop_
_entity.id
_entity.type
_entity.pdbx_description
1 polymer ?
#
loop_
_entity_poly.entity_id
_entity_poly.type
_entity_poly.pdbx_seq_one_letter_code
_entity_poly.pdbx_strand_id
1 'polypeptide(L)'
;MKEIVRQTPELREAVYSLINRDVERALSGLESVKTVSGSPSGGRMGTGALRDGVQSQPGSETGRSAAEAMLKGEAFPDIPMTLYEAIVRDYTGRTPEAREQTLIVTHLNEDRRVLNSMIHDAREKAGELGKEQVMVPVLNTANIRDGELRRLSTWENNPDALALVDSVYHRIAGISKDDGLITLEDAER
;
A
#
# COMPACT_ATOMS: atom_id res chain seq x y z
N MET A 1 28.73 13.88 -16.01
CA MET A 1 27.42 13.36 -16.45
C MET A 1 26.38 13.67 -15.38
N LYS A 2 25.48 14.62 -15.65
CA LYS A 2 24.34 14.98 -14.79
C LYS A 2 23.08 15.06 -15.66
N GLU A 3 22.73 13.97 -16.32
CA GLU A 3 21.51 13.94 -17.12
C GLU A 3 20.78 12.62 -16.90
N ILE A 4 19.60 12.71 -16.30
CA ILE A 4 18.70 11.58 -16.10
C ILE A 4 17.80 11.53 -17.33
N VAL A 5 18.05 10.57 -18.21
CA VAL A 5 17.58 10.50 -19.61
C VAL A 5 16.05 10.32 -19.76
N ARG A 6 15.29 10.17 -18.67
CA ARG A 6 13.85 9.85 -18.70
C ARG A 6 13.03 10.74 -17.75
N GLN A 7 13.17 12.06 -17.86
CA GLN A 7 12.38 12.99 -17.06
C GLN A 7 11.60 13.94 -17.96
N THR A 8 10.37 14.25 -17.56
CA THR A 8 9.70 15.46 -18.00
C THR A 8 10.55 16.66 -17.56
N PRO A 9 10.85 17.63 -18.45
CA PRO A 9 11.74 18.76 -18.15
C PRO A 9 11.36 19.51 -16.86
N GLU A 10 10.07 19.54 -16.52
CA GLU A 10 9.49 20.22 -15.37
C GLU A 10 9.88 19.57 -14.03
N LEU A 11 10.15 18.26 -13.99
CA LEU A 11 10.54 17.54 -12.77
C LEU A 11 12.05 17.60 -12.50
N ARG A 12 12.83 18.09 -13.46
CA ARG A 12 14.29 18.03 -13.44
C ARG A 12 14.87 18.71 -12.19
N GLU A 13 14.44 19.94 -11.90
CA GLU A 13 14.97 20.70 -10.76
C GLU A 13 14.69 20.00 -9.43
N ALA A 14 13.46 19.53 -9.23
CA ALA A 14 13.08 18.83 -8.01
C ALA A 14 13.94 17.57 -7.77
N VAL A 15 14.18 16.78 -8.82
CA VAL A 15 14.99 15.55 -8.69
C VAL A 15 16.46 15.86 -8.40
N TYR A 16 17.04 16.87 -9.05
CA TYR A 16 18.42 17.27 -8.74
C TYR A 16 18.56 17.84 -7.32
N SER A 17 17.57 18.59 -6.83
CA SER A 17 17.54 19.06 -5.44
C SER A 17 17.57 17.87 -4.46
N LEU A 18 16.77 16.83 -4.72
CA LEU A 18 16.77 15.62 -3.89
C LEU A 18 18.11 14.87 -3.91
N ILE A 19 18.74 14.74 -5.09
CA ILE A 19 20.08 14.13 -5.23
C ILE A 19 21.13 14.91 -4.43
N ASN A 20 21.01 16.24 -4.40
CA ASN A 20 21.90 17.12 -3.64
C ASN A 20 21.50 17.23 -2.15
N ARG A 21 20.53 16.44 -1.69
CA ARG A 21 20.01 16.40 -0.30
C ARG A 21 19.27 17.66 0.15
N ASP A 22 18.79 18.48 -0.78
CA ASP A 22 17.93 19.64 -0.50
C ASP A 22 16.45 19.23 -0.63
N VAL A 23 15.89 18.71 0.47
CA VAL A 23 14.55 18.13 0.50
C VAL A 23 13.47 19.20 0.36
N GLU A 24 13.60 20.33 1.06
CA GLU A 24 12.60 21.41 1.03
C GLU A 24 12.46 21.99 -0.38
N ARG A 25 13.59 22.22 -1.06
CA ARG A 25 13.59 22.69 -2.45
C ARG A 25 13.07 21.63 -3.41
N ALA A 26 13.34 20.34 -3.16
CA ALA A 26 12.79 19.26 -3.98
C ALA A 26 11.26 19.23 -3.87
N LEU A 27 10.71 19.33 -2.66
CA LEU A 27 9.27 19.34 -2.43
C LEU A 27 8.61 20.59 -3.03
N SER A 28 9.18 21.78 -2.80
CA SER A 28 8.68 23.03 -3.39
C SER A 28 8.68 22.99 -4.92
N GLY A 29 9.71 22.37 -5.52
CA GLY A 29 9.79 22.16 -6.96
C GLY A 29 8.67 21.26 -7.49
N LEU A 30 8.32 20.20 -6.76
CA LEU A 30 7.21 19.31 -7.14
C LEU A 30 5.83 19.99 -7.04
N GLU A 31 5.61 20.86 -6.07
CA GLU A 31 4.36 21.63 -5.96
C GLU A 31 4.10 22.52 -7.17
N SER A 32 5.17 23.05 -7.77
CA SER A 32 5.10 23.92 -8.94
C SER A 32 4.68 23.19 -10.23
N VAL A 33 4.79 21.86 -10.26
CA VAL A 33 4.45 21.06 -11.44
C VAL A 33 2.95 20.79 -11.46
N LYS A 34 2.30 21.23 -12.55
CA LYS A 34 0.88 20.95 -12.79
C LYS A 34 0.67 19.44 -13.00
N THR A 35 -0.17 18.83 -12.17
CA THR A 35 -0.62 17.46 -12.41
C THR A 35 -1.70 17.45 -13.47
N VAL A 36 -1.48 16.70 -14.56
CA VAL A 36 -2.56 16.28 -15.44
C VAL A 36 -3.24 15.08 -14.80
N SER A 37 -4.18 15.30 -13.89
CA SER A 37 -5.06 14.23 -13.43
C SER A 37 -6.08 13.97 -14.54
N GLY A 38 -5.97 12.86 -15.25
CA GLY A 38 -7.00 12.38 -16.16
C GLY A 38 -8.24 11.92 -15.41
N SER A 39 -8.90 12.79 -14.65
CA SER A 39 -10.13 12.47 -13.92
C SER A 39 -11.31 13.12 -14.64
N PRO A 40 -12.30 12.35 -15.14
CA PRO A 40 -13.45 12.91 -15.86
C PRO A 40 -14.48 13.60 -14.95
N SER A 41 -14.44 13.37 -13.63
CA SER A 41 -15.42 13.91 -12.67
C SER A 41 -14.77 14.98 -11.79
N GLY A 42 -15.34 16.18 -11.82
CA GLY A 42 -14.83 17.40 -11.18
C GLY A 42 -14.84 17.44 -9.65
N GLY A 43 -14.19 16.50 -8.99
CA GLY A 43 -13.87 16.54 -7.56
C GLY A 43 -12.46 17.11 -7.34
N ARG A 44 -12.31 18.43 -7.47
CA ARG A 44 -11.03 19.11 -7.21
C ARG A 44 -10.65 18.99 -5.73
N MET A 45 -9.51 18.38 -5.46
CA MET A 45 -8.82 18.50 -4.18
C MET A 45 -7.38 19.00 -4.41
N GLY A 46 -7.19 20.29 -4.67
CA GLY A 46 -5.85 20.90 -4.75
C GLY A 46 -5.08 20.67 -6.07
N THR A 47 -4.25 21.64 -6.44
CA THR A 47 -3.67 21.83 -7.78
C THR A 47 -2.16 21.51 -7.89
N GLY A 48 -1.54 20.95 -6.85
CA GLY A 48 -0.10 20.61 -6.81
C GLY A 48 0.16 19.10 -6.87
N ALA A 49 1.35 18.70 -7.36
CA ALA A 49 1.75 17.29 -7.48
C ALA A 49 2.06 16.60 -6.15
N LEU A 50 2.36 17.38 -5.12
CA LEU A 50 2.40 16.91 -3.74
C LEU A 50 1.10 17.30 -3.05
N ARG A 51 0.48 16.31 -2.42
CA ARG A 51 -0.50 16.54 -1.36
C ARG A 51 0.15 16.07 -0.09
N ASP A 52 0.35 16.97 0.86
CA ASP A 52 0.59 16.53 2.22
C ASP A 52 -0.62 15.68 2.61
N GLY A 53 -0.37 14.46 3.09
CA GLY A 53 -1.45 13.58 3.50
C GLY A 53 -2.35 14.34 4.46
N VAL A 54 -3.67 14.06 4.45
CA VAL A 54 -4.56 14.54 5.52
C VAL A 54 -3.80 14.27 6.81
N GLN A 55 -3.40 15.33 7.53
CA GLN A 55 -2.78 15.24 8.84
C GLN A 55 -3.83 14.63 9.77
N SER A 56 -3.97 13.32 9.64
CA SER A 56 -4.68 12.44 10.54
C SER A 56 -3.69 12.18 11.66
N GLN A 57 -3.27 13.26 12.34
CA GLN A 57 -2.93 13.07 13.73
C GLN A 57 -4.20 12.49 14.37
N PRO A 58 -4.13 11.34 15.05
CA PRO A 58 -5.24 10.87 15.87
C PRO A 58 -5.46 11.91 16.97
N GLY A 59 -6.27 12.93 16.65
CA GLY A 59 -6.41 14.15 17.44
C GLY A 59 -6.56 15.47 16.69
N SER A 60 -6.43 15.52 15.35
CA SER A 60 -6.73 16.75 14.61
C SER A 60 -8.22 17.12 14.73
N GLU A 61 -8.52 18.42 14.84
CA GLU A 61 -9.89 18.93 15.01
C GLU A 61 -10.82 18.47 13.88
N THR A 62 -10.28 18.27 12.68
CA THR A 62 -10.99 17.75 11.51
C THR A 62 -11.39 16.27 11.67
N GLY A 63 -10.53 15.43 12.24
CA GLY A 63 -10.84 14.01 12.49
C GLY A 63 -11.81 13.82 13.67
N ARG A 64 -11.72 14.67 14.70
CA ARG A 64 -12.65 14.66 15.85
C ARG A 64 -14.03 15.20 15.50
N SER A 65 -14.10 16.30 14.76
CA SER A 65 -15.38 16.83 14.26
C SER A 65 -16.05 15.86 13.30
N ALA A 66 -15.26 15.10 12.53
CA ALA A 66 -15.79 14.04 11.69
C ALA A 66 -16.34 12.83 12.48
N ALA A 67 -15.64 12.39 13.53
CA ALA A 67 -16.16 11.33 14.41
C ALA A 67 -17.45 11.75 15.14
N GLU A 68 -17.55 13.02 15.59
CA GLU A 68 -18.75 13.54 16.24
C GLU A 68 -19.94 13.73 15.30
N ALA A 69 -19.71 14.14 14.05
CA ALA A 69 -20.78 14.26 13.05
C ALA A 69 -21.23 12.89 12.50
N MET A 70 -20.36 11.87 12.45
CA MET A 70 -20.78 10.47 12.23
C MET A 70 -21.74 10.00 13.33
N LEU A 71 -21.49 10.39 14.58
CA LEU A 71 -22.38 10.08 15.71
C LEU A 71 -23.74 10.80 15.61
N LYS A 72 -23.81 11.93 14.89
CA LYS A 72 -25.01 12.76 14.71
C LYS A 72 -25.78 12.51 13.40
N GLY A 73 -25.28 11.65 12.52
CA GLY A 73 -25.96 11.25 11.29
C GLY A 73 -26.02 12.34 10.20
N GLU A 74 -25.13 13.33 10.25
CA GLU A 74 -25.04 14.38 9.21
C GLU A 74 -24.18 13.90 8.02
N ALA A 75 -24.63 14.19 6.80
CA ALA A 75 -23.93 13.81 5.57
C ALA A 75 -22.64 14.62 5.41
N PHE A 76 -21.50 13.94 5.33
CA PHE A 76 -20.20 14.57 5.16
C PHE A 76 -20.02 15.18 3.76
N PRO A 77 -19.27 16.30 3.63
CA PRO A 77 -18.74 16.70 2.34
C PRO A 77 -17.73 15.65 1.84
N ASP A 78 -17.58 15.65 0.53
CA ASP A 78 -16.78 14.76 -0.32
C ASP A 78 -15.26 14.86 -0.05
N ILE A 79 -14.81 14.65 1.19
CA ILE A 79 -13.43 14.84 1.70
C ILE A 79 -13.02 13.54 2.40
N PRO A 80 -11.91 12.88 2.00
CA PRO A 80 -11.43 11.66 2.64
C PRO A 80 -11.01 11.93 4.09
N MET A 81 -11.48 11.09 5.02
CA MET A 81 -11.18 11.19 6.45
C MET A 81 -9.84 10.57 6.82
N THR A 82 -9.33 9.65 6.00
CA THR A 82 -8.05 8.96 6.25
C THR A 82 -7.09 9.08 5.06
N LEU A 83 -5.80 8.86 5.33
CA LEU A 83 -4.79 8.77 4.26
C LEU A 83 -5.13 7.66 3.24
N TYR A 84 -5.62 6.52 3.70
CA TYR A 84 -6.00 5.42 2.80
C TYR A 84 -7.17 5.83 1.90
N GLU A 85 -8.22 6.45 2.44
CA GLU A 85 -9.34 6.95 1.64
C GLU A 85 -8.90 7.98 0.59
N ALA A 86 -7.97 8.87 0.96
CA ALA A 86 -7.44 9.87 0.03
C ALA A 86 -6.70 9.21 -1.14
N ILE A 87 -5.87 8.20 -0.85
CA ILE A 87 -5.13 7.42 -1.88
C ILE A 87 -6.11 6.66 -2.77
N VAL A 88 -7.08 5.94 -2.17
CA VAL A 88 -8.07 5.16 -2.90
C VAL A 88 -8.87 6.06 -3.84
N ARG A 89 -9.36 7.20 -3.34
CA ARG A 89 -10.12 8.16 -4.14
C ARG A 89 -9.31 8.75 -5.29
N ASP A 90 -8.05 9.12 -5.05
CA ASP A 90 -7.17 9.61 -6.11
C ASP A 90 -6.98 8.55 -7.19
N TYR A 91 -6.71 7.30 -6.79
CA TYR A 91 -6.49 6.21 -7.72
C TYR A 91 -7.76 5.86 -8.51
N THR A 92 -8.91 5.69 -7.85
CA THR A 92 -10.17 5.34 -8.52
C THR A 92 -10.76 6.48 -9.35
N GLY A 93 -10.40 7.73 -9.04
CA GLY A 93 -10.81 8.90 -9.81
C GLY A 93 -10.08 9.04 -11.17
N ARG A 94 -8.97 8.34 -11.40
CA ARG A 94 -8.20 8.41 -12.65
C ARG A 94 -8.86 7.61 -13.79
N THR A 95 -8.64 8.02 -15.04
CA THR A 95 -9.03 7.20 -16.22
C THR A 95 -8.31 5.85 -16.18
N PRO A 96 -8.85 4.81 -16.86
CA PRO A 96 -8.19 3.51 -16.97
C PRO A 96 -6.72 3.61 -17.42
N GLU A 97 -6.42 4.43 -18.43
CA GLU A 97 -5.07 4.58 -18.99
C GLU A 97 -4.12 5.22 -17.97
N ALA A 98 -4.60 6.23 -17.23
CA ALA A 98 -3.81 6.87 -16.19
C ALA A 98 -3.57 5.91 -15.00
N ARG A 99 -4.53 5.04 -14.67
CA ARG A 99 -4.38 4.02 -13.62
C ARG A 99 -3.32 2.97 -13.98
N GLU A 100 -3.28 2.51 -15.23
CA GLU A 100 -2.26 1.56 -15.70
C GLU A 100 -0.83 2.12 -15.57
N GLN A 101 -0.69 3.45 -15.65
CA GLN A 101 0.59 4.15 -15.49
C GLN A 101 0.85 4.64 -14.05
N THR A 102 -0.02 4.28 -13.09
CA THR A 102 0.10 4.74 -11.70
C THR A 102 0.55 3.60 -10.79
N LEU A 103 1.63 3.84 -10.04
CA LEU A 103 2.13 2.94 -9.00
C LEU A 103 1.87 3.55 -7.61
N ILE A 104 1.29 2.75 -6.71
CA ILE A 104 1.17 3.08 -5.28
C ILE A 104 2.23 2.28 -4.52
N VAL A 105 3.06 2.95 -3.74
CA VAL A 105 4.13 2.32 -2.95
C VAL A 105 3.82 2.47 -1.47
N THR A 106 3.84 1.37 -0.74
CA THR A 106 3.69 1.33 0.72
C THR A 106 4.91 0.67 1.35
N HIS A 107 5.17 0.98 2.62
CA HIS A 107 6.30 0.40 3.34
C HIS A 107 5.97 -1.00 3.86
N LEU A 108 4.75 -1.21 4.37
CA LEU A 108 4.33 -2.47 4.96
C LEU A 108 3.43 -3.28 4.01
N ASN A 109 3.56 -4.60 4.10
CA ASN A 109 2.68 -5.54 3.39
C ASN A 109 1.23 -5.46 3.86
N GLU A 110 1.01 -5.15 5.15
CA GLU A 110 -0.32 -4.97 5.72
C GLU A 110 -1.02 -3.74 5.11
N ASP A 111 -0.34 -2.59 5.09
CA ASP A 111 -0.84 -1.38 4.41
C ASP A 111 -1.20 -1.64 2.95
N ARG A 112 -0.33 -2.37 2.24
CA ARG A 112 -0.56 -2.76 0.84
C ARG A 112 -1.84 -3.58 0.69
N ARG A 113 -2.10 -4.50 1.63
CA ARG A 113 -3.30 -5.35 1.62
C ARG A 113 -4.56 -4.54 1.89
N VAL A 114 -4.54 -3.69 2.91
CA VAL A 114 -5.67 -2.80 3.25
C VAL A 114 -6.01 -1.90 2.05
N LEU A 115 -5.01 -1.24 1.47
CA LEU A 115 -5.20 -0.37 0.30
C LEU A 115 -5.72 -1.14 -0.91
N ASN A 116 -5.13 -2.29 -1.25
CA ASN A 116 -5.59 -3.10 -2.37
C ASN A 116 -7.04 -3.59 -2.16
N SER A 117 -7.41 -3.96 -0.94
CA SER A 117 -8.81 -4.33 -0.61
C SER A 117 -9.75 -3.14 -0.82
N MET A 118 -9.41 -1.97 -0.28
CA MET A 118 -10.24 -0.77 -0.44
C MET A 118 -10.37 -0.35 -1.91
N ILE A 119 -9.30 -0.46 -2.71
CA ILE A 119 -9.35 -0.20 -4.16
C ILE A 119 -10.24 -1.24 -4.84
N HIS A 120 -10.12 -2.51 -4.51
CA HIS A 120 -10.97 -3.57 -5.05
C HIS A 120 -12.46 -3.28 -4.77
N ASP A 121 -12.82 -3.03 -3.52
CA ASP A 121 -14.19 -2.74 -3.10
C ASP A 121 -14.75 -1.48 -3.78
N ALA A 122 -13.92 -0.44 -3.94
CA ALA A 122 -14.32 0.79 -4.62
C ALA A 122 -14.60 0.54 -6.11
N ARG A 123 -13.79 -0.28 -6.78
CA ARG A 123 -13.99 -0.65 -8.19
C ARG A 123 -15.16 -1.60 -8.40
N GLU A 124 -15.41 -2.48 -7.43
CA GLU A 124 -16.60 -3.34 -7.40
C GLU A 124 -17.87 -2.49 -7.33
N LYS A 125 -17.93 -1.54 -6.38
CA LYS A 125 -19.07 -0.61 -6.23
C LYS A 125 -19.29 0.27 -7.47
N ALA A 126 -18.22 0.60 -8.19
CA ALA A 126 -18.29 1.33 -9.45
C ALA A 126 -18.73 0.45 -10.64
N GLY A 127 -18.84 -0.87 -10.47
CA GLY A 127 -19.21 -1.81 -11.52
C GLY A 127 -18.13 -2.03 -12.58
N GLU A 128 -16.87 -1.70 -12.26
CA GLU A 128 -15.74 -1.86 -13.19
C GLU A 128 -15.14 -3.27 -13.18
N LEU A 129 -15.48 -4.08 -12.17
CA LEU A 129 -14.99 -5.44 -12.03
C LEU A 129 -15.94 -6.44 -12.71
N GLY A 130 -15.43 -7.64 -12.99
CA GLY A 130 -16.26 -8.76 -13.43
C GLY A 130 -17.31 -9.14 -12.37
N LYS A 131 -18.36 -9.84 -12.81
CA LYS A 131 -19.44 -10.30 -11.91
C LYS A 131 -19.04 -11.45 -10.99
N GLU A 132 -17.92 -12.11 -11.29
CA GLU A 132 -17.41 -13.24 -10.53
C GLU A 132 -16.31 -12.78 -9.58
N GLN A 133 -16.44 -13.17 -8.32
CA GLN A 133 -15.39 -13.01 -7.32
C GLN A 133 -14.84 -14.38 -6.97
N VAL A 134 -13.53 -14.50 -7.01
CA VAL A 134 -12.83 -15.75 -6.71
C VAL A 134 -11.87 -15.50 -5.55
N MET A 135 -12.00 -16.33 -4.51
CA MET A 135 -11.05 -16.33 -3.40
C MET A 135 -9.78 -17.05 -3.84
N VAL A 136 -8.68 -16.30 -3.93
CA VAL A 136 -7.37 -16.84 -4.32
C VAL A 136 -6.49 -16.98 -3.08
N PRO A 137 -6.08 -18.22 -2.70
CA PRO A 137 -5.12 -18.39 -1.62
C PRO A 137 -3.75 -17.86 -2.06
N VAL A 138 -3.13 -17.05 -1.22
CA VAL A 138 -1.81 -16.45 -1.48
C VAL A 138 -0.91 -16.62 -0.27
N LEU A 139 0.38 -16.84 -0.52
CA LEU A 139 1.39 -16.96 0.53
C LEU A 139 2.15 -15.64 0.70
N ASN A 140 2.51 -15.33 1.94
CA ASN A 140 3.47 -14.27 2.25
C ASN A 140 4.73 -14.90 2.81
N THR A 141 5.87 -14.28 2.53
CA THR A 141 7.09 -14.57 3.24
C THR A 141 6.94 -14.15 4.72
N ALA A 142 7.24 -15.08 5.62
CA ALA A 142 7.33 -14.76 7.04
C ALA A 142 8.54 -13.83 7.26
N ASN A 143 8.41 -12.86 8.17
CA ASN A 143 9.49 -11.93 8.50
C ASN A 143 10.50 -12.58 9.44
N ILE A 144 11.19 -13.61 8.95
CA ILE A 144 12.16 -14.42 9.69
C ILE A 144 13.52 -14.22 9.06
N ARG A 145 14.54 -13.97 9.88
CA ARG A 145 15.92 -13.84 9.39
C ARG A 145 16.53 -15.22 9.16
N ASP A 146 17.44 -15.35 8.19
CA ASP A 146 18.08 -16.64 7.86
C ASP A 146 18.67 -17.38 9.06
N GLY A 147 19.30 -16.66 10.00
CA GLY A 147 19.87 -17.24 11.21
C GLY A 147 18.85 -17.72 12.25
N GLU A 148 17.61 -17.22 12.19
CA GLU A 148 16.55 -17.56 13.15
C GLU A 148 15.95 -18.93 12.85
N LEU A 149 15.90 -19.36 11.58
CA LEU A 149 15.42 -20.69 11.21
C LEU A 149 16.24 -21.85 11.81
N ARG A 150 17.44 -21.57 12.33
CA ARG A 150 18.26 -22.57 13.05
C ARG A 150 17.77 -22.84 14.47
N ARG A 151 16.87 -22.01 15.02
CA ARG A 151 16.35 -22.14 16.38
C ARG A 151 14.99 -22.82 16.33
N LEU A 152 14.80 -23.87 17.14
CA LEU A 152 13.51 -24.57 17.26
C LEU A 152 12.37 -23.63 17.66
N SER A 153 12.65 -22.64 18.52
CA SER A 153 11.66 -21.65 18.96
C SER A 153 11.06 -20.84 17.80
N THR A 154 11.80 -20.63 16.71
CA THR A 154 11.29 -19.94 15.53
C THR A 154 10.18 -20.75 14.86
N TRP A 155 10.34 -22.07 14.78
CA TRP A 155 9.35 -22.98 14.20
C TRP A 155 8.12 -23.11 15.11
N GLU A 156 8.33 -23.18 16.42
CA GLU A 156 7.24 -23.21 17.42
C GLU A 156 6.37 -21.96 17.37
N ASN A 157 6.97 -20.80 17.13
CA ASN A 157 6.26 -19.54 17.01
C ASN A 157 5.53 -19.38 15.66
N ASN A 158 5.76 -20.27 14.70
CA ASN A 158 5.19 -20.22 13.35
C ASN A 158 4.60 -21.58 12.92
N PRO A 159 3.65 -22.15 13.68
CA PRO A 159 3.17 -23.53 13.45
C PRO A 159 2.43 -23.69 12.11
N ASP A 160 1.73 -22.64 11.65
CA ASP A 160 0.96 -22.65 10.39
C ASP A 160 1.78 -22.24 9.16
N ALA A 161 3.08 -21.97 9.33
CA ALA A 161 3.92 -21.56 8.22
C ALA A 161 4.22 -22.73 7.27
N LEU A 162 4.30 -22.42 5.98
CA LEU A 162 4.79 -23.34 4.97
C LEU A 162 6.30 -23.14 4.78
N ALA A 163 7.05 -24.23 4.81
CA ALA A 163 8.46 -24.25 4.47
C ALA A 163 8.64 -24.59 3.00
N LEU A 164 9.39 -23.77 2.26
CA LEU A 164 9.76 -24.06 0.88
C LEU A 164 11.12 -24.77 0.88
N VAL A 165 11.13 -26.06 0.55
CA VAL A 165 12.34 -26.89 0.47
C VAL A 165 12.34 -27.60 -0.87
N ASP A 166 13.43 -27.49 -1.63
CA ASP A 166 13.58 -28.10 -2.96
C ASP A 166 12.39 -27.83 -3.91
N SER A 167 11.89 -26.59 -3.88
CA SER A 167 10.74 -26.13 -4.68
C SER A 167 9.38 -26.76 -4.31
N VAL A 168 9.28 -27.46 -3.18
CA VAL A 168 8.03 -28.03 -2.67
C VAL A 168 7.66 -27.36 -1.35
N TYR A 169 6.38 -27.01 -1.20
CA TYR A 169 5.86 -26.47 0.06
C TYR A 169 5.57 -27.60 1.04
N HIS A 170 6.03 -27.43 2.27
CA HIS A 170 5.81 -28.38 3.34
C HIS A 170 5.12 -27.72 4.52
N ARG A 171 4.20 -28.44 5.16
CA ARG A 171 3.61 -28.09 6.46
C ARG A 171 4.47 -28.65 7.58
N ILE A 172 4.45 -27.99 8.73
CA ILE A 172 5.11 -28.47 9.94
C ILE A 172 4.19 -29.51 10.59
N ALA A 173 4.59 -30.79 10.52
CA ALA A 173 3.82 -31.90 11.08
C ALA A 173 4.14 -32.13 12.57
N GLY A 174 5.35 -31.77 13.01
CA GLY A 174 5.76 -31.93 14.40
C GLY A 174 7.11 -31.30 14.71
N ILE A 175 7.32 -30.95 15.98
CA ILE A 175 8.57 -30.40 16.50
C ILE A 175 8.94 -31.19 17.76
N SER A 176 10.07 -31.89 17.74
CA SER A 176 10.64 -32.58 18.91
C SER A 176 11.74 -31.72 19.54
N LYS A 177 11.50 -31.23 20.76
CA LYS A 177 12.46 -30.41 21.51
C LYS A 177 13.67 -31.22 21.98
N ASP A 178 13.43 -32.44 22.45
CA ASP A 178 14.45 -33.30 23.04
C ASP A 178 15.44 -33.79 21.98
N ASP A 179 14.93 -34.09 20.78
CA ASP A 179 15.75 -34.57 19.66
C ASP A 179 16.27 -33.44 18.75
N GLY A 180 15.72 -32.23 18.90
CA GLY A 180 16.01 -31.09 18.02
C GLY A 180 15.58 -31.29 16.57
N LEU A 181 14.49 -32.04 16.35
CA LEU A 181 13.99 -32.41 15.03
C LEU A 181 12.70 -31.66 14.68
N ILE A 182 12.60 -31.28 13.40
CA ILE A 182 11.39 -30.70 12.81
C ILE A 182 10.93 -31.65 11.72
N THR A 183 9.71 -32.14 11.84
CA THR A 183 9.07 -33.02 10.85
C THR A 183 8.26 -32.18 9.89
N LEU A 184 8.57 -32.31 8.60
CA LEU A 184 7.89 -31.62 7.51
C LEU A 184 7.12 -32.63 6.68
N GLU A 185 5.90 -32.27 6.27
CA GLU A 185 5.05 -33.05 5.39
C GLU A 185 4.67 -32.23 4.16
N ASP A 186 4.63 -32.85 2.98
CA ASP A 186 4.24 -32.19 1.74
C ASP A 186 2.86 -31.53 1.89
N ALA A 187 2.77 -30.24 1.56
CA ALA A 187 1.57 -29.46 1.74
C ALA A 187 0.46 -29.80 0.73
N GLU A 188 0.80 -30.45 -0.39
CA GLU A 188 -0.15 -30.89 -1.43
C GLU A 188 -0.72 -32.30 -1.17
N ARG A 189 -0.23 -32.99 -0.13
CA ARG A 189 -0.67 -34.34 0.22
C ARG A 189 -1.94 -34.36 1.09
#